data_AF-A0A4R8XPF2-F1
#
_entry.id   AF-A0A4R8XPF2-F1
#
_cell.length_a   1.000
_cell.length_b   1.000
_cell.length_c   1.000
_cell.angle_alpha   90.00
_cell.angle_beta   90.00
_cell.angle_gamma   90.00
#
_symmetry.space_group_name_H-M   'P 1'
#
loop_
_entity.id
_entity.type
_entity.pdbx_description
1 polymer ?
#
loop_
_entity_poly.entity_id
_entity_poly.type
_entity_poly.pdbx_seq_one_letter_code
_entity_poly.pdbx_strand_id
1 'polypeptide(L)'
;MLEQLRTEPTRVTIVGAGISGLATACFLHHSLGDEAQITVVEGTDRRGGKISTRTLAGHPFDTGPDSLMVRSPWWRLCSRISVCPVP
;
A
#
# COMPACT_ATOMS: atom_id res chain seq x y z
N MET A 1 13.70 -36.35 -15.72
CA MET A 1 12.76 -35.47 -16.44
C MET A 1 12.16 -34.54 -15.40
N LEU A 2 12.95 -33.52 -15.08
CA LEU A 2 12.69 -32.48 -14.08
C LEU A 2 11.79 -31.40 -14.70
N GLU A 3 11.18 -30.57 -13.85
CA GLU A 3 10.33 -29.40 -14.17
C GLU A 3 8.99 -29.81 -14.82
N GLN A 4 7.82 -29.66 -14.19
CA GLN A 4 7.08 -28.38 -14.24
C GLN A 4 5.80 -28.46 -13.38
N LEU A 5 5.86 -28.92 -12.13
CA LEU A 5 4.86 -28.45 -11.16
C LEU A 5 5.21 -26.99 -10.80
N ARG A 6 5.08 -26.09 -11.78
CA ARG A 6 4.94 -24.67 -11.50
C ARG A 6 3.67 -24.59 -10.68
N THR A 7 3.81 -24.47 -9.36
CA THR A 7 2.72 -23.95 -8.55
C THR A 7 2.45 -22.58 -9.13
N GLU A 8 1.37 -22.46 -9.91
CA GLU A 8 1.01 -21.18 -10.51
C GLU A 8 0.98 -20.14 -9.39
N PRO A 9 1.67 -18.99 -9.54
CA PRO A 9 1.74 -18.01 -8.47
C PRO A 9 0.33 -17.62 -8.06
N THR A 10 0.11 -17.55 -6.75
CA THR A 10 -1.17 -17.17 -6.15
C THR A 10 -1.57 -15.80 -6.67
N ARG A 11 -2.65 -15.74 -7.46
CA ARG A 11 -3.11 -14.49 -8.06
C ARG A 11 -4.05 -13.78 -7.11
N VAL A 12 -3.70 -12.55 -6.73
CA VAL A 12 -4.50 -11.72 -5.82
C VAL A 12 -4.84 -10.40 -6.49
N THR A 13 -6.13 -10.09 -6.57
CA THR A 13 -6.61 -8.77 -6.99
C THR A 13 -7.10 -7.98 -5.79
N ILE A 14 -6.55 -6.79 -5.60
CA ILE A 14 -6.91 -5.85 -4.53
C ILE A 14 -7.67 -4.69 -5.17
N VAL A 15 -8.91 -4.46 -4.71
CA VAL A 15 -9.76 -3.37 -5.19
C VAL A 15 -9.63 -2.17 -4.25
N GLY A 16 -9.12 -1.06 -4.78
CA GLY A 16 -8.84 0.20 -4.10
C GLY A 16 -7.35 0.38 -3.81
N ALA A 17 -6.74 1.42 -4.38
CA ALA A 17 -5.35 1.84 -4.11
C ALA A 17 -5.28 2.88 -2.97
N GLY A 18 -6.15 2.77 -1.97
CA GLY A 18 -6.04 3.51 -0.71
C GLY A 18 -4.95 2.95 0.22
N ILE A 19 -4.76 3.57 1.38
CA ILE A 19 -3.78 3.12 2.38
C ILE A 19 -3.91 1.65 2.73
N SER A 20 -5.14 1.16 2.93
CA SER A 20 -5.39 -0.25 3.27
C SER A 20 -5.04 -1.19 2.11
N GLY A 21 -5.43 -0.88 0.87
CA GLY A 21 -5.14 -1.73 -0.28
C GLY A 21 -3.65 -1.79 -0.61
N LEU A 22 -2.96 -0.64 -0.55
CA LEU A 22 -1.50 -0.59 -0.71
C LEU A 22 -0.77 -1.31 0.43
N ALA A 23 -1.27 -1.20 1.66
CA ALA A 23 -0.75 -1.94 2.80
C ALA A 23 -0.91 -3.46 2.62
N THR A 24 -2.07 -3.91 2.13
CA THR A 24 -2.33 -5.31 1.82
C THR A 24 -1.40 -5.81 0.72
N ALA A 25 -1.22 -5.03 -0.36
CA ALA A 25 -0.30 -5.39 -1.44
C ALA A 25 1.14 -5.54 -0.93
N CYS A 26 1.62 -4.57 -0.13
CA CYS A 26 2.94 -4.62 0.49
C CYS A 26 3.09 -5.82 1.42
N PHE A 27 2.08 -6.10 2.24
CA PHE A 27 2.09 -7.26 3.14
C PHE A 27 2.17 -8.57 2.37
N LEU A 28 1.32 -8.77 1.37
CA LEU A 28 1.29 -10.00 0.58
C LEU A 28 2.58 -10.19 -0.22
N HIS A 29 3.11 -9.12 -0.83
CA HIS A 29 4.37 -9.20 -1.56
C HIS A 29 5.53 -9.59 -0.65
N HIS A 30 5.57 -9.04 0.57
CA HIS A 30 6.60 -9.40 1.54
C HIS A 30 6.44 -10.83 2.09
N SER A 31 5.20 -11.29 2.29
CA SER A 31 4.94 -12.62 2.87
C SER A 31 5.07 -13.76 1.86
N LEU A 32 4.74 -13.52 0.59
CA LEU A 32 4.66 -14.57 -0.44
C LEU A 32 5.76 -14.44 -1.50
N GLY A 33 6.44 -13.29 -1.60
CA GLY A 33 7.48 -13.07 -2.60
C GLY A 33 6.98 -13.31 -4.02
N ASP A 34 7.78 -14.04 -4.81
CA ASP A 34 7.49 -14.38 -6.21
C ASP A 34 6.41 -15.46 -6.37
N GLU A 35 5.95 -16.07 -5.27
CA GLU A 35 4.84 -17.02 -5.28
C GLU A 35 3.47 -16.32 -5.40
N ALA A 36 3.43 -14.98 -5.40
CA ALA A 36 2.20 -14.21 -5.54
C ALA A 36 2.26 -13.21 -6.70
N GLN A 37 1.25 -13.26 -7.57
CA GLN A 37 1.01 -12.25 -8.59
C GLN A 37 -0.07 -11.29 -8.08
N ILE A 38 0.34 -10.09 -7.66
CA ILE A 38 -0.55 -9.11 -7.00
C ILE A 38 -0.92 -8.01 -7.99
N THR A 39 -2.22 -7.80 -8.19
CA THR A 39 -2.77 -6.70 -9.00
C THR A 39 -3.58 -5.77 -8.10
N VAL A 40 -3.32 -4.47 -8.16
CA VAL A 40 -4.11 -3.45 -7.47
C VAL A 40 -4.88 -2.65 -8.51
N VAL A 41 -6.19 -2.54 -8.35
CA VAL A 41 -7.06 -1.74 -9.22
C VAL A 41 -7.65 -0.58 -8.43
N GLU A 42 -7.72 0.60 -9.04
CA GLU A 42 -8.26 1.82 -8.44
C GLU A 42 -9.25 2.44 -9.42
N GLY A 43 -10.40 2.90 -8.92
CA GLY A 43 -11.46 3.48 -9.75
C GLY A 43 -11.19 4.93 -10.14
N THR A 44 -10.26 5.58 -9.45
CA THR A 44 -9.83 6.97 -9.70
C THR A 44 -8.52 7.03 -10.50
N ASP A 45 -8.16 8.22 -10.95
CA ASP A 45 -6.89 8.51 -11.63
C ASP A 45 -5.69 8.64 -10.67
N ARG A 46 -5.92 8.47 -9.35
CA ARG A 46 -4.90 8.69 -8.31
C ARG A 46 -4.89 7.59 -7.26
N ARG A 47 -3.70 7.08 -6.96
CA ARG A 47 -3.46 6.27 -5.75
C ARG A 47 -3.52 7.12 -4.46
N GLY A 48 -3.73 6.46 -3.32
CA GLY A 48 -3.79 7.07 -1.99
C GLY A 48 -5.21 7.09 -1.39
N GLY A 49 -6.25 6.86 -2.20
CA GLY A 49 -7.63 6.90 -1.74
C GLY A 49 -7.96 8.27 -1.15
N LYS A 50 -8.39 8.31 0.11
CA LYS A 50 -8.73 9.57 0.81
C LYS A 50 -7.51 10.42 1.19
N ILE A 51 -6.28 9.89 1.11
CA ILE A 51 -5.06 10.63 1.42
C ILE A 51 -4.66 11.48 0.22
N SER A 52 -4.68 12.80 0.37
CA SER A 52 -4.48 13.73 -0.73
C SER A 52 -3.76 14.99 -0.26
N THR A 53 -2.70 15.36 -0.98
CA THR A 53 -1.98 16.63 -0.78
C THR A 53 -2.30 17.56 -1.95
N ARG A 54 -2.71 18.79 -1.66
CA ARG A 54 -2.98 19.83 -2.65
C ARG A 54 -2.04 21.00 -2.45
N THR A 55 -1.69 21.69 -3.53
CA THR A 55 -0.90 22.91 -3.47
C THR A 55 -1.82 24.12 -3.34
N LEU A 56 -1.66 24.90 -2.27
CA LEU A 56 -2.35 26.18 -2.07
C LEU A 56 -1.31 27.27 -1.86
N ALA A 57 -1.38 28.35 -2.65
CA ALA A 57 -0.41 29.45 -2.61
C ALA A 57 1.06 29.00 -2.70
N GLY A 58 1.35 27.95 -3.49
CA GLY A 58 2.70 27.39 -3.64
C GLY A 58 3.14 26.43 -2.51
N HIS A 59 2.31 26.19 -1.51
CA HIS A 59 2.61 25.31 -0.39
C HIS A 59 1.78 24.03 -0.42
N PRO A 60 2.34 22.86 -0.04
CA PRO A 60 1.57 21.62 0.09
C PRO A 60 0.70 21.67 1.35
N PHE A 61 -0.56 21.25 1.20
CA PHE A 61 -1.54 21.10 2.27
C PHE A 61 -2.17 19.72 2.20
N ASP A 62 -2.27 19.03 3.34
CA ASP A 62 -3.08 17.81 3.41
C ASP A 62 -4.57 18.17 3.34
N THR A 63 -5.31 17.38 2.59
CA THR A 63 -6.75 17.50 2.37
C THR A 63 -7.49 16.21 2.72
N GLY A 64 -6.75 15.22 3.23
CA GLY A 64 -7.24 13.93 3.68
C GLY A 64 -7.15 13.79 5.20
N PRO A 65 -6.93 12.56 5.70
CA PRO A 65 -6.73 12.29 7.11
C PRO A 65 -5.47 12.97 7.65
N ASP A 66 -5.62 13.83 8.64
CA ASP A 66 -4.53 14.71 9.14
C ASP A 66 -3.72 14.10 10.30
N SER A 67 -4.17 12.97 10.85
CA SER A 67 -3.45 12.34 11.97
C SER A 67 -3.57 10.81 12.00
N LEU A 68 -2.50 10.18 12.48
CA LEU A 68 -2.43 8.76 12.78
C LEU A 68 -2.08 8.59 14.26
N MET A 69 -2.81 7.71 14.96
CA MET A 69 -2.54 7.44 16.36
C MET A 69 -1.37 6.45 16.52
N VAL A 70 -0.30 6.88 17.18
CA VAL A 70 0.94 6.09 17.41
C VAL A 70 0.67 4.75 18.11
N ARG A 71 -0.37 4.67 18.94
CA ARG A 71 -0.73 3.43 19.68
C ARG A 71 -1.59 2.46 18.86
N SER A 72 -1.91 2.79 17.61
CA SER A 72 -2.71 1.93 16.75
C SER A 72 -1.86 0.84 16.07
N PRO A 73 -2.45 -0.31 15.68
CA PRO A 73 -1.73 -1.34 14.94
C PRO A 73 -1.05 -0.85 13.65
N TRP A 74 -1.59 0.22 13.05
CA TRP A 74 -1.07 0.84 11.82
C TRP A 74 0.30 1.51 12.00
N TRP A 75 0.74 1.80 13.23
CA TRP A 75 2.09 2.31 13.50
C TRP A 75 3.19 1.36 13.01
N ARG A 76 3.00 0.04 13.20
CA ARG A 76 3.97 -0.98 12.74
C ARG A 76 4.15 -0.97 11.23
N LEU A 77 3.08 -0.67 10.49
CA LEU A 77 3.16 -0.50 9.05
C LEU A 77 4.01 0.73 8.71
N CYS A 78 3.69 1.89 9.30
CA CYS A 78 4.39 3.14 9.03
C CYS A 78 5.91 3.04 9.28
N SER A 79 6.32 2.36 10.36
CA SER A 79 7.74 2.10 10.67
C SER A 79 8.44 1.20 9.64
N ARG A 80 7.68 0.32 8.96
CA ARG A 80 8.23 -0.66 8.00
C ARG A 80 8.38 -0.10 6.59
N ILE A 81 7.55 0.86 6.20
CA ILE A 81 7.51 1.41 4.83
C ILE A 81 8.04 2.85 4.72
N SER A 82 8.88 3.27 5.66
CA SER A 82 9.57 4.59 5.69
C SER A 82 8.66 5.81 5.49
N VAL A 83 7.36 5.70 5.81
CA VAL A 83 6.39 6.80 5.63
C VAL A 83 6.51 7.85 6.73
N CYS A 84 7.28 7.55 7.78
CA CYS A 84 7.63 8.50 8.83
C CYS A 84 9.15 8.77 8.72
N PRO A 85 9.59 10.01 8.43
CA PRO A 85 10.91 10.44 8.85
C PRO A 85 10.89 10.43 10.38
N VAL A 86 11.71 9.58 10.98
CA VAL A 86 12.14 9.76 12.37
C VAL A 86 13.08 10.98 12.40
N PRO A 87 13.00 11.84 13.44
CA PRO A 87 14.06 12.82 13.68
C PRO A 87 15.41 12.13 13.93
#